data_AF-A0AAE1YNF2-F1
#
_entry.id   AF-A0AAE1YNF2-F1
#
_cell.length_a   1.000
_cell.length_b   1.000
_cell.length_c   1.000
_cell.angle_alpha   90.00
_cell.angle_beta   90.00
_cell.angle_gamma   90.00
#
_symmetry.space_group_name_H-M   'P 1'
#
loop_
_entity.id
_entity.type
_entity.pdbx_description
1 polymer ?
#
loop_
_entity_poly.entity_id
_entity_poly.type
_entity_poly.pdbx_seq_one_letter_code
_entity_poly.pdbx_strand_id
1 'polypeptide(L)'
;MNAAVEMLFSPSLQLRTLHSSTCSFSPRIPFRPAFSFRNLDTCGVSRGGRIVSGSSPATPIRSISSATTAKMGFELNSEEARVPPAIPPPNPPISKFKIALCQLSVTVNKEQNIAHARQVIEAAAGNGAQLILLPEIWNSPYSNDSFPVYAEDIDAGGDASPSTAMLSELSRSLKITIVGGSIPERSGDKLYNACCVFGTDGKLKAKHRKIHLFDIDIPGKMTFQESKTLTAGETPTIVDTDVGRIGIGICYDIRFQELAAIYAARGAHLLCYPGAFNMTTGPLHWELLQRARAADCQLYVATCSPARDCSSSYVAWGHSTLVGPFGEVLATTEHDEATVIAEIDYSLLEQRRKYLPFQRQRRGDLYQLVDVQRLNSKETN
;
A
#
# COMPACT_ATOMS: atom_id res chain seq x y z
N MET A 1 -26.38 -25.14 -11.89
CA MET A 1 -25.98 -24.74 -10.54
C MET A 1 -25.31 -25.94 -9.90
N ASN A 2 -24.19 -25.72 -9.18
CA ASN A 2 -23.18 -26.69 -8.71
C ASN A 2 -22.01 -26.91 -9.67
N ALA A 3 -21.03 -26.01 -9.60
CA ALA A 3 -19.63 -26.28 -9.83
C ALA A 3 -18.79 -25.21 -9.10
N ALA A 4 -17.63 -25.63 -8.60
CA ALA A 4 -16.52 -24.83 -8.07
C ALA A 4 -16.63 -24.33 -6.62
N VAL A 5 -16.12 -25.14 -5.67
CA VAL A 5 -15.04 -24.75 -4.74
C VAL A 5 -14.34 -26.04 -4.29
N GLU A 6 -13.30 -26.47 -4.98
CA GLU A 6 -12.30 -27.40 -4.45
C GLU A 6 -11.12 -27.49 -5.41
N MET A 7 -10.10 -26.64 -5.22
CA MET A 7 -8.71 -26.89 -5.58
C MET A 7 -7.91 -25.75 -4.96
N LEU A 8 -7.07 -26.04 -3.98
CA LEU A 8 -5.79 -25.38 -3.67
C LEU A 8 -5.27 -25.94 -2.34
N PHE A 9 -4.65 -27.13 -2.37
CA PHE A 9 -3.59 -27.50 -1.43
C PHE A 9 -2.65 -28.49 -2.11
N SER A 10 -1.44 -28.04 -2.43
CA SER A 10 -0.27 -28.89 -2.66
C SER A 10 0.92 -28.24 -1.96
N PRO A 11 1.59 -28.91 -1.02
CA PRO A 11 2.75 -28.36 -0.35
C PRO A 11 4.02 -28.97 -0.95
N SER A 12 4.78 -28.17 -1.69
CA SER A 12 6.20 -28.49 -1.95
C SER A 12 6.94 -27.26 -2.48
N LEU A 13 7.55 -26.49 -1.58
CA LEU A 13 8.81 -25.81 -1.88
C LEU A 13 9.59 -25.60 -0.57
N GLN A 14 10.79 -26.18 -0.52
CA GLN A 14 11.71 -26.11 0.60
C GLN A 14 12.25 -24.67 0.74
N LEU A 15 11.99 -24.02 1.88
CA LEU A 15 12.80 -22.88 2.33
C LEU A 15 14.14 -23.42 2.85
N ARG A 16 15.25 -22.97 2.25
CA ARG A 16 16.58 -23.07 2.87
C ARG A 16 16.80 -21.82 3.71
N THR A 17 16.49 -21.91 4.99
CA THR A 17 17.02 -21.01 6.02
C THR A 17 18.32 -21.61 6.53
N LEU A 18 19.43 -20.90 6.35
CA LEU A 18 20.67 -21.16 7.09
C LEU A 18 20.56 -20.40 8.40
N HIS A 19 20.62 -21.07 9.56
CA HIS A 19 21.08 -20.51 10.84
C HIS A 19 21.39 -21.66 11.83
N SER A 20 22.44 -21.46 12.63
CA SER A 20 23.10 -22.44 13.49
C SER A 20 22.61 -22.44 14.94
N SER A 21 22.68 -23.63 15.56
CA SER A 21 22.82 -23.95 17.00
C SER A 21 21.62 -23.78 17.95
N THR A 22 21.00 -24.95 18.19
CA THR A 22 20.39 -25.52 19.40
C THR A 22 20.28 -24.69 20.69
N CYS A 23 19.05 -24.58 21.21
CA CYS A 23 18.74 -24.93 22.60
C CYS A 23 17.25 -25.26 22.77
N SER A 24 16.96 -26.42 23.35
CA SER A 24 15.65 -27.02 23.54
C SER A 24 15.00 -26.58 24.85
N PHE A 25 13.73 -26.13 24.83
CA PHE A 25 12.79 -26.35 25.94
C PHE A 25 11.35 -26.12 25.45
N SER A 26 10.45 -27.03 25.82
CA SER A 26 9.03 -27.03 25.44
C SER A 26 8.19 -27.15 26.73
N PRO A 27 7.01 -26.53 26.80
CA PRO A 27 5.84 -27.36 27.11
C PRO A 27 4.57 -27.00 26.32
N ARG A 28 3.75 -28.05 26.15
CA ARG A 28 2.49 -28.15 25.42
C ARG A 28 1.30 -27.53 26.19
N ILE A 29 0.39 -26.86 25.49
CA ILE A 29 -1.03 -26.69 25.90
C ILE A 29 -1.93 -26.81 24.64
N PRO A 30 -3.08 -27.51 24.66
CA PRO A 30 -3.74 -28.03 23.47
C PRO A 30 -4.83 -27.13 22.86
N PHE A 31 -5.01 -27.30 21.55
CA PHE A 31 -6.11 -26.83 20.71
C PHE A 31 -7.48 -27.44 21.06
N ARG A 32 -8.56 -26.66 20.92
CA ARG A 32 -9.87 -27.13 20.41
C ARG A 32 -10.62 -26.01 19.65
N PRO A 33 -11.23 -26.28 18.48
CA PRO A 33 -12.02 -25.31 17.71
C PRO A 33 -13.54 -25.54 17.78
N ALA A 34 -14.28 -24.60 17.18
CA ALA A 34 -15.57 -24.72 16.50
C ALA A 34 -16.76 -23.94 17.09
N PHE A 35 -17.19 -22.90 16.35
CA PHE A 35 -18.56 -22.41 16.31
C PHE A 35 -19.13 -22.70 14.91
N SER A 36 -20.26 -23.41 14.85
CA SER A 36 -20.97 -23.78 13.62
C SER A 36 -22.34 -23.10 13.60
N PHE A 37 -22.66 -22.44 12.48
CA PHE A 37 -23.97 -21.86 12.18
C PHE A 37 -24.96 -22.97 11.77
N ARG A 38 -26.15 -22.98 12.41
CA ARG A 38 -27.28 -23.82 11.99
C ARG A 38 -28.15 -23.08 10.97
N ASN A 39 -28.36 -23.72 9.82
CA ASN A 39 -29.39 -23.40 8.84
C ASN A 39 -30.78 -23.81 9.36
N LEU A 40 -31.80 -23.00 9.06
CA LEU A 40 -33.21 -23.35 9.17
C LEU A 40 -33.74 -23.63 7.77
N ASP A 41 -34.06 -24.90 7.51
CA ASP A 41 -34.76 -25.34 6.31
C ASP A 41 -36.28 -25.19 6.46
N THR A 42 -36.88 -24.96 5.31
CA THR A 42 -38.30 -24.73 5.03
C THR A 42 -39.12 -26.02 5.16
N CYS A 43 -40.37 -25.90 5.63
CA CYS A 43 -41.31 -27.02 5.69
C CYS A 43 -42.59 -26.70 4.89
N GLY A 44 -42.73 -27.38 3.75
CA GLY A 44 -43.79 -28.39 3.56
C GLY A 44 -45.26 -27.93 3.50
N VAL A 45 -45.79 -27.92 2.28
CA VAL A 45 -47.21 -27.86 1.89
C VAL A 45 -48.01 -29.10 2.35
N SER A 46 -49.28 -28.92 2.72
CA SER A 46 -50.29 -29.99 2.64
C SER A 46 -51.69 -29.47 2.28
N ARG A 47 -52.37 -30.24 1.39
CA ARG A 47 -53.67 -30.04 0.75
C ARG A 47 -54.88 -30.32 1.66
N GLY A 48 -56.03 -29.73 1.32
CA GLY A 48 -57.33 -30.42 1.38
C GLY A 48 -58.56 -29.53 1.64
N GLY A 49 -59.59 -29.62 0.78
CA GLY A 49 -60.98 -29.42 1.23
C GLY A 49 -61.98 -28.64 0.35
N ARG A 50 -62.66 -29.38 -0.54
CA ARG A 50 -64.09 -29.32 -0.96
C ARG A 50 -64.73 -28.10 -1.65
N ILE A 51 -65.57 -28.50 -2.62
CA ILE A 51 -66.44 -27.77 -3.54
C ILE A 51 -67.79 -27.44 -2.89
N VAL A 52 -68.32 -26.23 -3.11
CA VAL A 52 -69.78 -25.96 -3.13
C VAL A 52 -70.08 -24.95 -4.26
N SER A 53 -71.13 -25.25 -5.01
CA SER A 53 -71.67 -24.54 -6.18
C SER A 53 -72.45 -23.27 -5.84
N GLY A 54 -72.31 -22.23 -6.66
CA GLY A 54 -73.18 -21.06 -6.66
C GLY A 54 -73.01 -20.23 -7.94
N SER A 55 -74.06 -20.12 -8.73
CA SER A 55 -74.16 -19.48 -10.04
C SER A 55 -74.58 -18.01 -9.96
N SER A 56 -73.89 -17.08 -10.66
CA SER A 56 -74.45 -15.83 -11.24
C SER A 56 -73.37 -14.95 -11.93
N PRO A 57 -73.75 -13.99 -12.80
CA PRO A 57 -73.22 -13.88 -14.16
C PRO A 57 -72.04 -12.90 -14.37
N ALA A 58 -71.43 -13.08 -15.54
CA ALA A 58 -70.26 -12.40 -16.07
C ALA A 58 -70.36 -10.87 -16.16
N THR A 59 -69.27 -10.20 -15.78
CA THR A 59 -68.92 -8.83 -16.19
C THR A 59 -67.62 -8.89 -17.01
N PRO A 60 -67.47 -8.09 -18.08
CA PRO A 60 -66.33 -8.21 -18.98
C PRO A 60 -65.06 -7.64 -18.33
N ILE A 61 -64.00 -8.44 -18.31
CA ILE A 61 -62.65 -8.05 -17.88
C ILE A 61 -62.10 -7.05 -18.90
N ARG A 62 -61.88 -5.80 -18.46
CA ARG A 62 -61.07 -4.82 -19.20
C ARG A 62 -59.67 -5.39 -19.39
N SER A 63 -59.21 -5.45 -20.64
CA SER A 63 -57.82 -5.77 -20.98
C SER A 63 -56.89 -4.77 -20.30
N ILE A 64 -56.12 -5.23 -19.33
CA ILE A 64 -55.00 -4.47 -18.78
C ILE A 64 -53.91 -4.54 -19.84
N SER A 65 -53.65 -3.41 -20.49
CA SER A 65 -52.49 -3.25 -21.36
C SER A 65 -51.24 -3.62 -20.57
N SER A 66 -50.36 -4.40 -21.19
CA SER A 66 -49.06 -4.72 -20.62
C SER A 66 -48.30 -3.42 -20.38
N ALA A 67 -48.26 -2.98 -19.12
CA ALA A 67 -47.31 -1.97 -18.69
C ALA A 67 -45.92 -2.56 -18.94
N THR A 68 -45.24 -2.05 -19.95
CA THR A 68 -43.81 -2.19 -20.14
C THR A 68 -43.15 -1.97 -18.79
N THR A 69 -42.52 -3.02 -18.25
CA THR A 69 -41.65 -2.93 -17.09
C THR A 69 -40.56 -1.93 -17.43
N ALA A 70 -40.74 -0.69 -17.01
CA ALA A 70 -39.67 0.28 -17.03
C ALA A 70 -38.55 -0.31 -16.17
N LYS A 71 -37.47 -0.72 -16.81
CA LYS A 71 -36.18 -0.87 -16.13
C LYS A 71 -35.82 0.53 -15.62
N MET A 72 -36.35 0.93 -14.47
CA MET A 72 -35.69 1.91 -13.63
C MET A 72 -34.48 1.23 -13.02
N GLY A 73 -33.48 0.96 -13.87
CA GLY A 73 -32.13 0.78 -13.37
C GLY A 73 -31.73 2.13 -12.82
N PHE A 74 -31.54 2.22 -11.51
CA PHE A 74 -30.67 3.25 -10.95
C PHE A 74 -29.29 3.04 -11.61
N GLU A 75 -29.04 3.71 -12.74
CA GLU A 75 -27.70 3.83 -13.29
C GLU A 75 -26.94 4.73 -12.32
N LEU A 76 -26.36 4.11 -11.31
CA LEU A 76 -25.44 4.75 -10.40
C LEU A 76 -24.25 5.25 -11.23
N ASN A 77 -24.19 6.57 -11.44
CA ASN A 77 -23.04 7.19 -12.08
C ASN A 77 -21.89 7.26 -11.05
N SER A 78 -21.29 6.10 -10.79
CA SER A 78 -20.26 5.93 -9.78
C SER A 78 -18.99 6.76 -10.02
N GLU A 79 -18.80 7.26 -11.25
CA GLU A 79 -17.73 8.20 -11.57
C GLU A 79 -17.94 9.59 -10.93
N GLU A 80 -19.19 9.96 -10.62
CA GLU A 80 -19.50 11.19 -9.88
C GLU A 80 -19.01 11.15 -8.42
N ALA A 81 -18.67 9.97 -7.90
CA ALA A 81 -18.10 9.85 -6.56
C ALA A 81 -16.65 10.34 -6.47
N ARG A 82 -16.07 10.81 -7.57
CA ARG A 82 -14.71 11.37 -7.63
C ARG A 82 -14.69 12.63 -8.46
N VAL A 83 -14.05 13.66 -7.93
CA VAL A 83 -13.93 14.95 -8.61
C VAL A 83 -12.44 15.35 -8.63
N PRO A 84 -11.76 15.32 -9.78
CA PRO A 84 -12.27 14.89 -11.09
C PRO A 84 -12.50 13.37 -11.18
N PRO A 85 -13.13 12.85 -12.26
CA PRO A 85 -13.31 11.40 -12.46
C PRO A 85 -12.00 10.62 -12.47
N ALA A 86 -12.04 9.33 -12.14
CA ALA A 86 -10.83 8.50 -12.14
C ALA A 86 -10.24 8.41 -13.55
N ILE A 87 -8.91 8.32 -13.65
CA ILE A 87 -8.25 8.04 -14.92
C ILE A 87 -8.01 6.53 -15.05
N PRO A 88 -8.17 5.97 -16.27
CA PRO A 88 -7.72 4.61 -16.54
C PRO A 88 -6.24 4.46 -16.16
N PRO A 89 -5.86 3.38 -15.45
CA PRO A 89 -4.46 3.11 -15.20
C PRO A 89 -3.71 2.97 -16.54
N PRO A 90 -2.51 3.56 -16.69
CA PRO A 90 -1.73 3.35 -17.89
C PRO A 90 -1.31 1.87 -17.97
N ASN A 91 -1.12 1.34 -19.19
CA ASN A 91 -0.57 0.00 -19.33
C ASN A 91 0.85 -0.02 -18.70
N PRO A 92 1.11 -0.89 -17.71
CA PRO A 92 2.43 -0.95 -17.11
C PRO A 92 3.43 -1.50 -18.14
N PRO A 93 4.67 -0.99 -18.20
CA PRO A 93 5.66 -1.47 -19.18
C PRO A 93 6.01 -2.96 -19.03
N ILE A 94 5.89 -3.48 -17.82
CA ILE A 94 6.03 -4.91 -17.48
C ILE A 94 4.87 -5.35 -16.59
N SER A 95 4.43 -6.60 -16.73
CA SER A 95 3.27 -7.15 -16.01
C SER A 95 3.62 -8.00 -14.79
N LYS A 96 4.81 -8.60 -14.78
CA LYS A 96 5.36 -9.40 -13.68
C LYS A 96 6.80 -9.01 -13.43
N PHE A 97 7.17 -8.82 -12.17
CA PHE A 97 8.53 -8.48 -11.76
C PHE A 97 8.74 -8.73 -10.27
N LYS A 98 9.99 -8.72 -9.83
CA LYS A 98 10.32 -8.81 -8.40
C LYS A 98 10.56 -7.44 -7.79
N ILE A 99 9.98 -7.21 -6.62
CA ILE A 99 10.28 -6.08 -5.73
C ILE A 99 11.14 -6.57 -4.57
N ALA A 100 12.14 -5.78 -4.15
CA ALA A 100 12.85 -5.98 -2.90
C ALA A 100 12.52 -4.88 -1.89
N LEU A 101 12.22 -5.28 -0.66
CA LEU A 101 12.05 -4.37 0.49
C LEU A 101 13.27 -4.54 1.38
N CYS A 102 14.12 -3.51 1.44
CA CYS A 102 15.40 -3.56 2.13
C CYS A 102 15.27 -2.97 3.53
N GLN A 103 15.00 -3.81 4.53
CA GLN A 103 14.96 -3.40 5.93
C GLN A 103 16.37 -3.21 6.47
N LEU A 104 16.84 -1.96 6.47
CA LEU A 104 18.23 -1.62 6.79
C LEU A 104 18.43 -1.32 8.28
N SER A 105 19.55 -1.78 8.84
CA SER A 105 20.11 -1.25 10.08
C SER A 105 20.62 0.15 9.82
N VAL A 106 20.17 1.14 10.60
CA VAL A 106 20.56 2.54 10.45
C VAL A 106 21.45 2.95 11.61
N THR A 107 22.61 3.53 11.30
CA THR A 107 23.59 4.00 12.28
C THR A 107 23.67 5.53 12.30
N VAL A 108 24.47 6.08 13.22
CA VAL A 108 24.80 7.51 13.25
C VAL A 108 25.76 7.93 12.14
N ASN A 109 26.45 7.00 11.46
CA ASN A 109 27.41 7.35 10.42
C ASN A 109 26.74 7.29 9.03
N LYS A 110 26.52 8.47 8.43
CA LYS A 110 25.90 8.60 7.11
C LYS A 110 26.64 7.82 6.02
N GLU A 111 27.96 7.93 5.97
CA GLU A 111 28.76 7.25 4.94
C GLU A 111 28.65 5.72 5.06
N GLN A 112 28.64 5.21 6.29
CA GLN A 112 28.40 3.78 6.54
C GLN A 112 27.00 3.37 6.09
N ASN A 113 25.97 4.17 6.40
CA ASN A 113 24.59 3.90 5.96
C ASN A 113 24.49 3.87 4.41
N ILE A 114 25.13 4.82 3.71
CA ILE A 114 25.16 4.88 2.23
C ILE A 114 25.90 3.67 1.64
N ALA A 115 27.08 3.35 2.17
CA ALA A 115 27.85 2.19 1.70
C ALA A 115 27.10 0.87 1.93
N HIS A 116 26.43 0.75 3.07
CA HIS A 116 25.63 -0.43 3.40
C HIS A 116 24.39 -0.55 2.52
N ALA A 117 23.64 0.53 2.34
CA ALA A 117 22.49 0.56 1.43
C ALA A 117 22.89 0.15 0.00
N ARG A 118 24.05 0.60 -0.50
CA ARG A 118 24.60 0.18 -1.80
C ARG A 118 24.77 -1.34 -1.88
N GLN A 119 25.42 -1.94 -0.89
CA GLN A 119 25.65 -3.40 -0.86
C GLN A 119 24.34 -4.18 -0.87
N VAL A 120 23.35 -3.73 -0.09
CA VAL A 120 22.03 -4.37 -0.02
C VAL A 120 21.26 -4.23 -1.34
N ILE A 121 21.31 -3.06 -1.99
CA ILE A 121 20.69 -2.82 -3.31
C ILE A 121 21.33 -3.72 -4.38
N GLU A 122 22.66 -3.77 -4.44
CA GLU A 122 23.39 -4.60 -5.40
C GLU A 122 23.06 -6.09 -5.21
N ALA A 123 23.00 -6.56 -3.97
CA ALA A 123 22.60 -7.93 -3.65
C ALA A 123 21.14 -8.21 -4.05
N ALA A 124 20.22 -7.29 -3.79
CA ALA A 124 18.82 -7.44 -4.16
C ALA A 124 18.63 -7.49 -5.69
N ALA A 125 19.31 -6.61 -6.42
CA ALA A 125 19.31 -6.58 -7.88
C ALA A 125 19.94 -7.87 -8.47
N GLY A 126 21.04 -8.35 -7.87
CA GLY A 126 21.66 -9.63 -8.23
C GLY A 126 20.73 -10.85 -8.06
N ASN A 127 19.74 -10.75 -7.16
CA ASN A 127 18.68 -11.74 -6.96
C ASN A 127 17.44 -11.51 -7.86
N GLY A 128 17.54 -10.60 -8.83
CA GLY A 128 16.54 -10.33 -9.86
C GLY A 128 15.46 -9.32 -9.49
N ALA A 129 15.65 -8.54 -8.42
CA ALA A 129 14.74 -7.44 -8.12
C ALA A 129 14.85 -6.34 -9.19
N GLN A 130 13.70 -5.91 -9.72
CA GLN A 130 13.60 -4.82 -10.71
C GLN A 130 13.09 -3.52 -10.09
N LEU A 131 12.46 -3.61 -8.92
CA LEU A 131 12.08 -2.49 -8.08
C LEU A 131 12.69 -2.66 -6.69
N ILE A 132 13.35 -1.63 -6.18
CA ILE A 132 13.86 -1.59 -4.81
C ILE A 132 13.09 -0.53 -4.01
N LEU A 133 12.71 -0.86 -2.78
CA LEU A 133 12.18 0.08 -1.80
C LEU A 133 13.11 0.12 -0.58
N LEU A 134 13.63 1.31 -0.27
CA LEU A 134 14.38 1.58 0.95
C LEU A 134 13.46 2.13 2.05
N PRO A 135 13.91 2.16 3.33
CA PRO A 135 13.08 2.61 4.43
C PRO A 135 13.07 4.14 4.64
N GLU A 136 12.22 4.62 5.53
CA GLU A 136 12.18 6.04 5.93
C GLU A 136 13.46 6.43 6.69
N ILE A 137 14.02 7.61 6.36
CA ILE A 137 15.23 8.20 6.95
C ILE A 137 16.34 7.15 7.10
N TRP A 138 16.68 6.49 6.00
CA TRP A 138 17.63 5.37 6.02
C TRP A 138 19.09 5.82 6.11
N ASN A 139 19.38 7.09 5.80
CA ASN A 139 20.74 7.62 5.77
C ASN A 139 21.22 8.21 7.11
N SER A 140 20.36 8.28 8.12
CA SER A 140 20.65 8.97 9.39
C SER A 140 19.71 8.56 10.53
N PRO A 141 20.02 8.86 11.79
CA PRO A 141 19.10 8.60 12.91
C PRO A 141 17.78 9.38 12.78
N TYR A 142 16.66 8.75 13.15
CA TYR A 142 15.35 9.38 13.17
C TYR A 142 15.15 10.22 14.44
N SER A 143 15.63 11.47 14.41
CA SER A 143 15.39 12.44 15.49
C SER A 143 15.42 13.89 15.01
N ASN A 144 14.68 14.76 15.70
CA ASN A 144 14.63 16.19 15.41
C ASN A 144 16.01 16.88 15.45
N ASP A 145 16.91 16.43 16.33
CA ASP A 145 18.27 16.98 16.41
C ASP A 145 19.15 16.52 15.25
N SER A 146 18.86 15.34 14.68
CA SER A 146 19.62 14.80 13.54
C SER A 146 19.21 15.45 12.23
N PHE A 147 17.92 15.68 11.98
CA PHE A 147 17.45 16.11 10.66
C PHE A 147 18.23 17.31 10.07
N PRO A 148 18.52 18.41 10.79
CA PRO A 148 19.28 19.53 10.24
C PRO A 148 20.73 19.19 9.91
N VAL A 149 21.37 18.30 10.69
CA VAL A 149 22.77 17.90 10.55
C VAL A 149 22.96 16.97 9.36
N TYR A 150 22.01 16.05 9.16
CA TYR A 150 22.08 15.04 8.11
C TYR A 150 21.36 15.46 6.83
N ALA A 151 20.69 16.61 6.79
CA ALA A 151 19.96 17.05 5.61
C ALA A 151 20.87 17.29 4.40
N GLU A 152 20.36 16.89 3.24
CA GLU A 152 21.04 17.01 1.95
C GLU A 152 20.28 17.94 1.01
N ASP A 153 21.01 18.68 0.18
CA ASP A 153 20.41 19.48 -0.89
C ASP A 153 20.25 18.61 -2.14
N ILE A 154 19.07 18.00 -2.25
CA ILE A 154 18.74 17.06 -3.33
C ILE A 154 18.76 17.76 -4.70
N ASP A 155 18.39 19.05 -4.75
CA ASP A 155 18.29 19.79 -6.02
C ASP A 155 19.67 20.24 -6.52
N ALA A 156 20.60 20.52 -5.60
CA ALA A 156 22.01 20.76 -5.93
C ALA A 156 22.71 19.48 -6.44
N GLY A 157 22.33 18.31 -5.92
CA GLY A 157 22.86 17.00 -6.34
C GLY A 157 24.35 16.80 -6.06
N GLY A 158 24.92 15.72 -6.59
CA GLY A 158 26.35 15.40 -6.42
C GLY A 158 26.75 15.29 -4.95
N ASP A 159 27.84 15.97 -4.56
CA ASP A 159 28.36 15.97 -3.19
C ASP A 159 27.44 16.66 -2.18
N ALA A 160 26.50 17.49 -2.64
CA ALA A 160 25.49 18.11 -1.78
C ALA A 160 24.36 17.13 -1.41
N SER A 161 24.22 16.04 -2.17
CA SER A 161 23.33 14.92 -1.83
C SER A 161 23.94 13.56 -2.21
N PRO A 162 24.95 13.09 -1.45
CA PRO A 162 25.62 11.82 -1.72
C PRO A 162 24.66 10.63 -1.65
N SER A 163 23.60 10.71 -0.83
CA SER A 163 22.59 9.66 -0.75
C SER A 163 21.85 9.51 -2.08
N THR A 164 21.38 10.61 -2.68
CA THR A 164 20.65 10.54 -3.95
C THR A 164 21.56 10.31 -5.15
N ALA A 165 22.80 10.81 -5.12
CA ALA A 165 23.80 10.53 -6.14
C ALA A 165 24.10 9.02 -6.25
N MET A 166 24.26 8.34 -5.10
CA MET A 166 24.45 6.88 -5.05
C MET A 166 23.24 6.14 -5.64
N LEU A 167 22.02 6.52 -5.28
CA LEU A 167 20.80 5.86 -5.79
C LEU A 167 20.64 6.06 -7.32
N SER A 168 20.93 7.25 -7.83
CA SER A 168 20.92 7.56 -9.26
C SER A 168 21.92 6.68 -10.03
N GLU A 169 23.15 6.55 -9.51
CA GLU A 169 24.20 5.73 -10.09
C GLU A 169 23.81 4.24 -10.14
N LEU A 170 23.32 3.68 -9.02
CA LEU A 170 22.91 2.28 -8.94
C LEU A 170 21.70 1.98 -9.83
N SER A 171 20.71 2.85 -9.84
CA SER A 171 19.52 2.69 -10.67
C SER A 171 19.88 2.59 -12.16
N ARG A 172 20.84 3.40 -12.63
CA ARG A 172 21.35 3.35 -14.01
C ARG A 172 22.22 2.12 -14.30
N SER A 173 23.17 1.82 -13.42
CA SER A 173 24.14 0.74 -13.65
C SER A 173 23.49 -0.65 -13.58
N LEU A 174 22.57 -0.84 -12.64
CA LEU A 174 21.83 -2.09 -12.45
C LEU A 174 20.56 -2.17 -13.31
N LYS A 175 20.15 -1.06 -13.95
CA LYS A 175 18.92 -0.95 -14.74
C LYS A 175 17.67 -1.35 -13.95
N ILE A 176 17.56 -0.83 -12.73
CA ILE A 176 16.44 -1.07 -11.82
C ILE A 176 15.74 0.24 -11.46
N THR A 177 14.46 0.18 -11.11
CA THR A 177 13.76 1.32 -10.50
C THR A 177 14.04 1.32 -8.99
N ILE A 178 14.32 2.48 -8.41
CA ILE A 178 14.56 2.62 -6.97
C ILE A 178 13.59 3.65 -6.39
N VAL A 179 12.74 3.23 -5.47
CA VAL A 179 12.06 4.12 -4.53
C VAL A 179 12.99 4.26 -3.32
N GLY A 180 13.70 5.37 -3.30
CA GLY A 180 14.85 5.63 -2.45
C GLY A 180 14.57 5.85 -0.97
N GLY A 181 13.50 5.25 -0.44
CA GLY A 181 13.11 5.43 0.95
C GLY A 181 12.86 6.90 1.24
N SER A 182 13.31 7.40 2.38
CA SER A 182 13.44 8.85 2.55
C SER A 182 14.73 9.27 3.23
N ILE A 183 15.08 10.54 3.06
CA ILE A 183 16.17 11.23 3.73
C ILE A 183 15.71 12.61 4.20
N PRO A 184 16.39 13.24 5.18
CA PRO A 184 16.19 14.64 5.46
C PRO A 184 16.69 15.46 4.27
N GLU A 185 15.83 16.30 3.72
CA GLU A 185 16.14 17.22 2.61
C GLU A 185 16.27 18.63 3.16
N ARG A 186 17.28 19.37 2.69
CA ARG A 186 17.40 20.81 2.87
C ARG A 186 17.00 21.51 1.58
N SER A 187 16.11 22.49 1.68
CA SER A 187 15.66 23.31 0.56
C SER A 187 15.47 24.74 1.04
N GLY A 188 16.52 25.56 0.86
CA GLY A 188 16.60 26.89 1.48
C GLY A 188 16.71 26.79 3.01
N ASP A 189 15.82 27.51 3.70
CA ASP A 189 15.71 27.52 5.16
C ASP A 189 14.88 26.35 5.72
N LYS A 190 14.19 25.61 4.86
CA LYS A 190 13.28 24.53 5.24
C LYS A 190 13.94 23.17 5.17
N LEU A 191 13.46 22.28 6.03
CA LEU A 191 13.80 20.87 6.06
C LEU A 191 12.58 20.02 5.74
N TYR A 192 12.76 18.93 5.02
CA TYR A 192 11.69 18.01 4.64
C TYR A 192 12.09 16.55 4.87
N ASN A 193 11.11 15.68 5.05
CA ASN A 193 11.29 14.22 4.94
C ASN A 193 10.97 13.83 3.49
N ALA A 194 11.99 13.52 2.69
CA ALA A 194 11.86 13.45 1.23
C ALA A 194 12.21 12.05 0.67
N CYS A 195 11.32 11.51 -0.14
CA CYS A 195 11.49 10.27 -0.90
C CYS A 195 11.74 10.56 -2.38
N CYS A 196 12.86 10.11 -2.90
CA CYS A 196 13.21 10.23 -4.31
C CYS A 196 12.97 8.91 -5.07
N VAL A 197 12.43 9.00 -6.27
CA VAL A 197 12.22 7.85 -7.16
C VAL A 197 13.15 7.98 -8.37
N PHE A 198 13.98 6.97 -8.60
CA PHE A 198 14.89 6.90 -9.75
C PHE A 198 14.41 5.81 -10.72
N GLY A 199 14.32 6.16 -12.00
CA GLY A 199 14.05 5.20 -13.06
C GLY A 199 15.34 4.57 -13.59
N THR A 200 15.21 3.52 -14.40
CA THR A 200 16.35 2.70 -14.89
C THR A 200 17.43 3.46 -15.68
N ASP A 201 17.17 4.71 -16.07
CA ASP A 201 18.12 5.63 -16.69
C ASP A 201 18.96 6.43 -15.66
N GLY A 202 18.72 6.23 -14.36
CA GLY A 202 19.30 6.97 -13.24
C GLY A 202 18.66 8.34 -13.02
N LYS A 203 17.66 8.75 -13.79
CA LYS A 203 17.05 10.07 -13.63
C LYS A 203 16.10 10.08 -12.44
N LEU A 204 16.10 11.18 -11.70
CA LEU A 204 15.09 11.48 -10.69
C LEU A 204 13.74 11.66 -11.40
N LYS A 205 12.82 10.71 -11.22
CA LYS A 205 11.47 10.72 -11.81
C LYS A 205 10.47 11.47 -10.93
N ALA A 206 10.65 11.42 -9.61
CA ALA A 206 9.81 12.14 -8.66
C ALA A 206 10.54 12.37 -7.34
N LYS A 207 10.13 13.43 -6.63
CA LYS A 207 10.52 13.75 -5.25
C LYS A 207 9.24 13.99 -4.45
N HIS A 208 8.97 13.14 -3.48
CA HIS A 208 7.83 13.23 -2.58
C HIS A 208 8.29 13.76 -1.23
N ARG A 209 7.74 14.88 -0.78
CA ARG A 209 7.92 15.38 0.59
C ARG A 209 6.73 14.90 1.42
N LYS A 210 7.00 14.29 2.57
CA LYS A 210 5.98 13.76 3.50
C LYS A 210 4.91 14.81 3.78
N ILE A 211 3.66 14.48 3.47
CA ILE A 211 2.55 15.45 3.55
C ILE A 211 2.04 15.54 4.98
N HIS A 212 1.89 14.40 5.65
CA HIS A 212 1.40 14.35 7.02
C HIS A 212 2.55 14.10 7.99
N LEU A 213 2.97 15.16 8.69
CA LEU A 213 4.04 15.07 9.68
C LEU A 213 3.59 14.26 10.90
N PHE A 214 4.53 13.52 11.48
CA PHE A 214 4.29 12.66 12.63
C PHE A 214 4.28 13.45 13.94
N ASP A 215 3.13 14.03 14.25
CA ASP A 215 2.88 14.73 15.50
C ASP A 215 1.92 13.89 16.36
N ILE A 216 2.47 13.20 17.37
CA ILE A 216 1.70 12.39 18.31
C ILE A 216 2.09 12.70 19.76
N ASP A 217 1.11 12.59 20.63
CA ASP A 217 1.29 12.57 22.07
C ASP A 217 0.44 11.45 22.67
N ILE A 218 1.09 10.37 23.09
CA ILE A 218 0.47 9.22 23.73
C ILE A 218 0.96 9.22 25.18
N PRO A 219 0.15 9.72 26.13
CA PRO A 219 0.54 9.88 27.52
C PRO A 219 1.16 8.61 28.12
N GLY A 220 2.36 8.76 28.70
CA GLY A 220 3.10 7.66 29.33
C GLY A 220 3.69 6.62 28.37
N LYS A 221 3.60 6.83 27.05
CA LYS A 221 4.19 5.91 26.05
C LYS A 221 5.14 6.61 25.09
N MET A 222 4.67 7.59 24.34
CA MET A 222 5.49 8.25 23.32
C MET A 222 4.92 9.61 22.95
N THR A 223 5.80 10.60 22.90
CA THR A 223 5.54 11.92 22.33
C THR A 223 6.59 12.17 21.26
N PHE A 224 6.16 12.50 20.05
CA PHE A 224 7.06 12.88 18.96
C PHE A 224 6.37 13.96 18.14
N GLN A 225 7.11 15.01 17.80
CA GLN A 225 6.58 16.13 17.02
C GLN A 225 7.57 16.46 15.91
N GLU A 226 7.37 15.85 14.75
CA GLU A 226 8.20 16.02 13.55
C GLU A 226 8.11 17.47 13.04
N SER A 227 6.97 18.13 13.22
CA SER A 227 6.74 19.52 12.82
C SER A 227 7.56 20.57 13.56
N LYS A 228 8.25 20.20 14.66
CA LYS A 228 9.21 21.10 15.31
C LYS A 228 10.41 21.42 14.42
N THR A 229 10.73 20.53 13.49
CA THR A 229 11.95 20.61 12.68
C THR A 229 11.67 20.49 11.19
N LEU A 230 10.75 19.62 10.79
CA LEU A 230 10.43 19.39 9.39
C LEU A 230 9.21 20.19 8.94
N THR A 231 9.19 20.50 7.64
CA THR A 231 8.09 21.14 6.93
C THR A 231 7.31 20.08 6.16
N ALA A 232 5.99 20.21 6.15
CA ALA A 232 5.11 19.32 5.38
C ALA A 232 5.29 19.54 3.87
N GLY A 233 5.16 18.45 3.11
CA GLY A 233 4.99 18.50 1.67
C GLY A 233 3.60 19.00 1.27
N GLU A 234 3.51 19.59 0.09
CA GLU A 234 2.29 20.27 -0.39
C GLU A 234 1.59 19.51 -1.52
N THR A 235 2.16 18.40 -2.00
CA THR A 235 1.67 17.72 -3.20
C THR A 235 1.65 16.18 -3.07
N PRO A 236 0.51 15.53 -3.35
CA PRO A 236 0.46 14.10 -3.62
C PRO A 236 1.40 13.73 -4.77
N THR A 237 2.19 12.67 -4.60
CA THR A 237 3.18 12.23 -5.60
C THR A 237 2.80 10.91 -6.21
N ILE A 238 2.54 10.93 -7.51
CA ILE A 238 2.32 9.75 -8.34
C ILE A 238 3.25 9.82 -9.54
N VAL A 239 3.90 8.71 -9.87
CA VAL A 239 4.99 8.70 -10.85
C VAL A 239 4.89 7.47 -11.75
N ASP A 240 5.08 7.68 -13.06
CA ASP A 240 5.24 6.61 -14.02
C ASP A 240 6.69 6.14 -14.06
N THR A 241 6.89 4.82 -13.92
CA THR A 241 8.19 4.18 -13.90
C THR A 241 8.23 2.99 -14.84
N ASP A 242 9.41 2.40 -15.02
CA ASP A 242 9.61 1.20 -15.85
C ASP A 242 8.86 -0.03 -15.31
N VAL A 243 8.42 0.00 -14.05
CA VAL A 243 7.63 -1.07 -13.40
C VAL A 243 6.14 -0.73 -13.24
N GLY A 244 5.70 0.41 -13.80
CA GLY A 244 4.32 0.90 -13.72
C GLY A 244 4.17 2.18 -12.91
N ARG A 245 2.91 2.59 -12.72
CA ARG A 245 2.56 3.81 -11.98
C ARG A 245 2.54 3.57 -10.47
N ILE A 246 3.32 4.35 -9.73
CA ILE A 246 3.50 4.21 -8.27
C ILE A 246 2.99 5.46 -7.55
N GLY A 247 2.17 5.29 -6.52
CA GLY A 247 1.85 6.34 -5.54
C GLY A 247 2.81 6.29 -4.35
N ILE A 248 3.34 7.44 -3.94
CA ILE A 248 4.33 7.53 -2.86
C ILE A 248 3.70 8.20 -1.63
N GLY A 249 3.84 7.58 -0.47
CA GLY A 249 3.61 8.23 0.82
C GLY A 249 4.75 7.87 1.77
N ILE A 250 4.94 8.62 2.85
CA ILE A 250 5.94 8.30 3.86
C ILE A 250 5.25 8.08 5.21
N CYS A 251 5.44 6.89 5.78
CA CYS A 251 5.09 6.52 7.15
C CYS A 251 3.67 6.93 7.56
N TYR A 252 3.54 8.08 8.22
CA TYR A 252 2.29 8.61 8.75
C TYR A 252 1.24 8.86 7.66
N ASP A 253 1.67 9.11 6.41
CA ASP A 253 0.78 9.24 5.25
C ASP A 253 -0.13 8.01 5.05
N ILE A 254 0.30 6.81 5.48
CA ILE A 254 -0.53 5.61 5.37
C ILE A 254 -1.81 5.70 6.22
N ARG A 255 -1.86 6.55 7.25
CA ARG A 255 -3.04 6.72 8.10
C ARG A 255 -4.18 7.47 7.42
N PHE A 256 -3.90 8.19 6.33
CA PHE A 256 -4.86 9.03 5.62
C PHE A 256 -5.36 8.29 4.38
N GLN A 257 -6.49 7.58 4.50
CA GLN A 257 -7.05 6.77 3.41
C GLN A 257 -7.37 7.58 2.14
N GLU A 258 -7.66 8.87 2.29
CA GLU A 258 -7.98 9.80 1.20
C GLU A 258 -6.81 9.88 0.21
N LEU A 259 -5.57 9.91 0.71
CA LEU A 259 -4.37 9.97 -0.12
C LEU A 259 -4.23 8.71 -0.99
N ALA A 260 -4.42 7.54 -0.39
CA ALA A 260 -4.41 6.28 -1.14
C ALA A 260 -5.55 6.19 -2.15
N ALA A 261 -6.74 6.67 -1.79
CA ALA A 261 -7.89 6.72 -2.68
C ALA A 261 -7.64 7.68 -3.88
N ILE A 262 -6.95 8.80 -3.66
CA ILE A 262 -6.49 9.70 -4.74
C ILE A 262 -5.50 8.96 -5.65
N TYR A 263 -4.50 8.27 -5.11
CA TYR A 263 -3.55 7.51 -5.92
C TYR A 263 -4.22 6.41 -6.76
N ALA A 264 -5.19 5.70 -6.19
CA ALA A 264 -6.00 4.74 -6.94
C ALA A 264 -6.81 5.41 -8.05
N ALA A 265 -7.44 6.56 -7.77
CA ALA A 265 -8.17 7.34 -8.76
C ALA A 265 -7.28 7.93 -9.86
N ARG A 266 -5.99 8.16 -9.56
CA ARG A 266 -4.96 8.57 -10.51
C ARG A 266 -4.28 7.39 -11.23
N GLY A 267 -4.82 6.18 -11.10
CA GLY A 267 -4.40 5.02 -11.89
C GLY A 267 -3.11 4.35 -11.39
N ALA A 268 -2.77 4.49 -10.10
CA ALA A 268 -1.66 3.73 -9.52
C ALA A 268 -1.88 2.22 -9.64
N HIS A 269 -0.78 1.47 -9.66
CA HIS A 269 -0.75 0.01 -9.58
C HIS A 269 -0.25 -0.46 -8.21
N LEU A 270 0.69 0.30 -7.66
CA LEU A 270 1.40 0.04 -6.42
C LEU A 270 1.45 1.32 -5.58
N LEU A 271 1.27 1.18 -4.28
CA LEU A 271 1.58 2.22 -3.30
C LEU A 271 2.85 1.84 -2.55
N CYS A 272 3.81 2.74 -2.47
CA CYS A 272 5.03 2.55 -1.69
C CYS A 272 5.01 3.50 -0.48
N TYR A 273 5.24 2.92 0.70
CA TYR A 273 5.35 3.63 1.96
C TYR A 273 6.66 3.26 2.68
N PRO A 274 7.77 3.95 2.41
CA PRO A 274 8.87 3.99 3.37
C PRO A 274 8.33 4.49 4.71
N GLY A 275 8.59 3.79 5.82
CA GLY A 275 8.09 4.23 7.10
C GLY A 275 8.66 3.49 8.29
N ALA A 276 8.92 4.23 9.37
CA ALA A 276 9.37 3.71 10.65
C ALA A 276 8.26 3.85 11.70
N PHE A 277 7.37 2.85 11.83
CA PHE A 277 6.44 2.82 12.98
C PHE A 277 7.19 2.46 14.26
N ASN A 278 6.71 2.91 15.41
CA ASN A 278 7.32 2.61 16.72
C ASN A 278 6.70 1.39 17.40
N MET A 279 7.29 0.97 18.51
CA MET A 279 6.83 -0.18 19.32
C MET A 279 5.42 -0.03 19.93
N THR A 280 4.85 1.18 19.99
CA THR A 280 3.47 1.38 20.47
C THR A 280 2.45 1.23 19.35
N THR A 281 2.73 1.82 18.19
CA THR A 281 1.79 1.88 17.07
C THR A 281 1.97 0.74 16.07
N GLY A 282 3.18 0.21 15.93
CA GLY A 282 3.55 -0.88 15.04
C GLY A 282 2.68 -2.14 15.23
N PRO A 283 2.67 -2.75 16.43
CA PRO A 283 1.93 -3.99 16.69
C PRO A 283 0.43 -3.91 16.38
N LEU A 284 -0.16 -2.72 16.50
CA LEU A 284 -1.60 -2.51 16.34
C LEU A 284 -1.99 -2.07 14.92
N HIS A 285 -1.16 -1.23 14.31
CA HIS A 285 -1.57 -0.47 13.13
C HIS A 285 -0.76 -0.77 11.87
N TRP A 286 0.48 -1.24 11.99
CA TRP A 286 1.35 -1.41 10.82
C TRP A 286 0.72 -2.36 9.79
N GLU A 287 0.39 -3.58 10.21
CA GLU A 287 -0.21 -4.56 9.31
C GLU A 287 -1.65 -4.19 8.89
N LEU A 288 -2.43 -3.71 9.85
CA LEU A 288 -3.82 -3.32 9.61
C LEU A 288 -3.93 -2.27 8.50
N LEU A 289 -3.12 -1.20 8.58
CA LEU A 289 -3.21 -0.07 7.66
C LEU A 289 -2.78 -0.48 6.25
N GLN A 290 -1.67 -1.21 6.09
CA GLN A 290 -1.24 -1.67 4.76
C GLN A 290 -2.28 -2.55 4.08
N ARG A 291 -2.89 -3.48 4.83
CA ARG A 291 -3.93 -4.38 4.31
C ARG A 291 -5.19 -3.62 3.94
N ALA A 292 -5.59 -2.64 4.76
CA ALA A 292 -6.72 -1.77 4.45
C ALA A 292 -6.48 -0.98 3.15
N ARG A 293 -5.31 -0.33 3.00
CA ARG A 293 -4.98 0.41 1.77
C ARG A 293 -5.00 -0.49 0.53
N ALA A 294 -4.41 -1.69 0.62
CA ALA A 294 -4.39 -2.63 -0.49
C ALA A 294 -5.81 -3.09 -0.87
N ALA A 295 -6.60 -3.54 0.11
CA ALA A 295 -7.93 -4.09 -0.10
C ALA A 295 -8.95 -3.07 -0.60
N ASP A 296 -8.96 -1.86 -0.01
CA ASP A 296 -9.94 -0.80 -0.31
C ASP A 296 -9.63 -0.10 -1.64
N CYS A 297 -8.34 0.05 -1.96
CA CYS A 297 -7.91 0.69 -3.21
C CYS A 297 -7.73 -0.32 -4.37
N GLN A 298 -7.74 -1.63 -4.09
CA GLN A 298 -7.48 -2.69 -5.05
C GLN A 298 -6.13 -2.49 -5.75
N LEU A 299 -5.08 -2.30 -4.94
CA LEU A 299 -3.70 -2.03 -5.33
C LEU A 299 -2.74 -2.94 -4.56
N TYR A 300 -1.53 -3.12 -5.07
CA TYR A 300 -0.42 -3.58 -4.24
C TYR A 300 -0.01 -2.48 -3.26
N VAL A 301 0.46 -2.87 -2.08
CA VAL A 301 1.05 -1.96 -1.09
C VAL A 301 2.38 -2.53 -0.62
N ALA A 302 3.45 -1.75 -0.75
CA ALA A 302 4.77 -2.08 -0.25
C ALA A 302 5.16 -1.11 0.86
N THR A 303 5.51 -1.64 2.02
CA THR A 303 6.02 -0.87 3.17
C THR A 303 7.45 -1.28 3.46
N CYS A 304 8.34 -0.32 3.71
CA CYS A 304 9.72 -0.61 4.07
C CYS A 304 10.14 0.20 5.28
N SER A 305 10.59 -0.50 6.31
CA SER A 305 10.91 0.02 7.64
C SER A 305 12.39 -0.19 7.92
N PRO A 306 13.05 0.68 8.72
CA PRO A 306 14.36 0.36 9.26
C PRO A 306 14.28 -0.88 10.18
N ALA A 307 15.40 -1.58 10.32
CA ALA A 307 15.54 -2.62 11.32
C ALA A 307 15.41 -2.04 12.73
N ARG A 308 14.96 -2.86 13.68
CA ARG A 308 14.80 -2.45 15.07
C ARG A 308 16.15 -2.30 15.74
N ASP A 309 16.43 -1.09 16.22
CA ASP A 309 17.53 -0.83 17.15
C ASP A 309 16.97 -0.36 18.50
N CYS A 310 17.14 -1.19 19.53
CA CYS A 310 16.68 -0.90 20.89
C CYS A 310 17.55 0.16 21.61
N SER A 311 18.71 0.51 21.05
CA SER A 311 19.58 1.57 21.58
C SER A 311 19.28 2.95 20.99
N SER A 312 18.52 3.00 19.89
CA SER A 312 18.07 4.24 19.25
C SER A 312 17.05 4.98 20.10
N SER A 313 17.06 6.32 20.04
CA SER A 313 16.02 7.17 20.63
C SER A 313 14.63 6.92 20.02
N TYR A 314 14.59 6.45 18.77
CA TYR A 314 13.37 6.03 18.10
C TYR A 314 13.49 4.56 17.70
N VAL A 315 12.83 3.69 18.47
CA VAL A 315 12.86 2.24 18.26
C VAL A 315 11.83 1.85 17.20
N ALA A 316 12.31 1.52 16.00
CA ALA A 316 11.48 1.09 14.89
C ALA A 316 10.84 -0.28 15.13
N TRP A 317 9.65 -0.48 14.58
CA TRP A 317 8.91 -1.73 14.63
C TRP A 317 9.57 -2.80 13.74
N GLY A 318 10.12 -2.42 12.59
CA GLY A 318 10.55 -3.33 11.53
C GLY A 318 9.38 -3.81 10.66
N HIS A 319 9.38 -5.09 10.29
CA HIS A 319 8.30 -5.77 9.55
C HIS A 319 7.98 -5.15 8.18
N SER A 320 9.00 -4.80 7.40
CA SER A 320 8.85 -4.44 5.98
C SER A 320 8.04 -5.51 5.23
N THR A 321 6.99 -5.09 4.52
CA THR A 321 5.94 -6.01 4.04
C THR A 321 5.42 -5.63 2.65
N LEU A 322 5.18 -6.64 1.81
CA LEU A 322 4.41 -6.56 0.57
C LEU A 322 3.02 -7.15 0.78
N VAL A 323 1.99 -6.38 0.43
CA VAL A 323 0.59 -6.78 0.48
C VAL A 323 0.01 -6.79 -0.93
N GLY A 324 -0.71 -7.88 -1.25
CA GLY A 324 -1.42 -8.06 -2.50
C GLY A 324 -2.78 -7.36 -2.54
N PRO A 325 -3.42 -7.27 -3.72
CA PRO A 325 -4.63 -6.49 -3.93
C PRO A 325 -5.91 -7.06 -3.30
N PHE A 326 -5.86 -8.28 -2.75
CA PHE A 326 -6.94 -8.84 -1.92
C PHE A 326 -6.74 -8.52 -0.43
N GLY A 327 -5.67 -7.83 -0.06
CA GLY A 327 -5.31 -7.53 1.32
C GLY A 327 -4.54 -8.66 2.03
N GLU A 328 -4.01 -9.62 1.26
CA GLU A 328 -3.16 -10.71 1.70
C GLU A 328 -1.71 -10.26 1.84
N VAL A 329 -1.04 -10.68 2.93
CA VAL A 329 0.40 -10.46 3.09
C VAL A 329 1.15 -11.47 2.22
N LEU A 330 1.88 -10.99 1.21
CA LEU A 330 2.61 -11.83 0.27
C LEU A 330 4.03 -12.14 0.78
N ALA A 331 4.64 -11.18 1.46
CA ALA A 331 5.99 -11.27 1.98
C ALA A 331 6.15 -10.29 3.14
N THR A 332 6.81 -10.71 4.21
CA THR A 332 7.10 -9.84 5.36
C THR A 332 8.44 -10.23 5.98
N THR A 333 9.11 -9.25 6.58
CA THR A 333 10.30 -9.45 7.41
C THR A 333 9.89 -9.53 8.88
N GLU A 334 10.81 -9.98 9.72
CA GLU A 334 10.71 -9.78 11.16
C GLU A 334 11.23 -8.37 11.53
N HIS A 335 11.82 -8.20 12.72
CA HIS A 335 12.31 -6.91 13.19
C HIS A 335 13.81 -6.67 12.94
N ASP A 336 14.58 -7.73 12.68
CA ASP A 336 16.00 -7.64 12.36
C ASP A 336 16.23 -7.19 10.93
N GLU A 337 17.46 -6.78 10.63
CA GLU A 337 17.88 -6.46 9.27
C GLU A 337 17.68 -7.63 8.32
N ALA A 338 16.94 -7.36 7.25
CA ALA A 338 16.59 -8.37 6.25
C ALA A 338 16.19 -7.69 4.95
N THR A 339 16.33 -8.41 3.84
CA THR A 339 15.68 -8.04 2.58
C THR A 339 14.72 -9.13 2.19
N VAL A 340 13.47 -8.76 1.92
CA VAL A 340 12.50 -9.68 1.33
C VAL A 340 12.31 -9.36 -0.15
N ILE A 341 12.35 -10.39 -0.99
CA ILE A 341 12.13 -10.28 -2.43
C ILE A 341 10.89 -11.08 -2.79
N ALA A 342 9.92 -10.44 -3.42
CA ALA A 342 8.64 -11.05 -3.78
C ALA A 342 8.20 -10.63 -5.19
N GLU A 343 7.40 -11.48 -5.83
CA GLU A 343 6.85 -11.21 -7.17
C GLU A 343 5.58 -10.34 -7.07
N ILE A 344 5.50 -9.32 -7.92
CA ILE A 344 4.30 -8.57 -8.23
C ILE A 344 3.76 -9.08 -9.56
N ASP A 345 2.47 -9.40 -9.61
CA ASP A 345 1.74 -9.78 -10.83
C ASP A 345 0.52 -8.87 -11.00
N TYR A 346 0.56 -7.97 -11.98
CA TYR A 346 -0.52 -7.01 -12.21
C TYR A 346 -1.80 -7.64 -12.78
N SER A 347 -1.77 -8.89 -13.27
CA SER A 347 -3.01 -9.59 -13.64
C SER A 347 -3.94 -9.81 -12.44
N LEU A 348 -3.39 -9.85 -11.22
CA LEU A 348 -4.17 -9.94 -9.98
C LEU A 348 -4.97 -8.66 -9.70
N LEU A 349 -4.50 -7.49 -10.15
CA LEU A 349 -5.26 -6.23 -10.04
C LEU A 349 -6.53 -6.28 -10.89
N GLU A 350 -6.40 -6.76 -12.13
CA GLU A 350 -7.52 -6.92 -13.06
C GLU A 350 -8.53 -7.94 -12.54
N GLN A 351 -8.03 -9.10 -12.07
CA GLN A 351 -8.86 -10.13 -11.46
C GLN A 351 -9.62 -9.59 -10.24
N ARG A 352 -8.93 -8.87 -9.33
CA ARG A 352 -9.52 -8.25 -8.14
C ARG A 352 -10.65 -7.29 -8.50
N ARG A 353 -10.42 -6.39 -9.47
CA ARG A 353 -11.41 -5.41 -9.93
C ARG A 353 -12.59 -6.06 -10.66
N LYS A 354 -12.38 -7.19 -11.33
CA LYS A 354 -13.45 -7.98 -11.95
C LYS A 354 -14.33 -8.67 -10.90
N TYR A 355 -13.72 -9.24 -9.85
CA TYR A 355 -14.44 -9.97 -8.81
C TYR A 355 -15.22 -9.04 -7.88
N LEU A 356 -14.62 -7.91 -7.50
CA LEU A 356 -15.28 -6.89 -6.68
C LEU A 356 -15.21 -5.52 -7.37
N PRO A 357 -16.19 -5.16 -8.21
CA PRO A 357 -16.15 -3.94 -9.03
C PRO A 357 -16.56 -2.69 -8.24
N PHE A 358 -15.82 -2.35 -7.18
CA PHE A 358 -16.11 -1.20 -6.31
C PHE A 358 -16.26 0.10 -7.08
N GLN A 359 -15.47 0.28 -8.14
CA GLN A 359 -15.49 1.48 -8.98
C GLN A 359 -16.88 1.75 -9.56
N ARG A 360 -17.68 0.72 -9.83
CA ARG A 360 -19.05 0.82 -10.39
C ARG A 360 -20.14 0.99 -9.34
N GLN A 361 -19.78 0.92 -8.05
CA GLN A 361 -20.71 0.83 -6.94
C GLN A 361 -20.62 2.03 -5.99
N ARG A 362 -19.70 2.97 -6.25
CA ARG A 362 -19.58 4.19 -5.44
C ARG A 362 -20.83 5.06 -5.61
N ARG A 363 -21.28 5.66 -4.50
CA ARG A 363 -22.49 6.49 -4.43
C ARG A 363 -22.14 7.97 -4.59
N GLY A 364 -21.83 8.38 -5.82
CA GLY A 364 -21.49 9.78 -6.14
C GLY A 364 -22.61 10.78 -5.84
N ASP A 365 -23.84 10.28 -5.78
CA ASP A 365 -25.04 10.98 -5.34
C ASP A 365 -25.08 11.27 -3.82
N LEU A 366 -24.28 10.56 -3.02
CA LEU A 366 -24.24 10.70 -1.56
C LEU A 366 -22.92 11.29 -1.05
N TYR A 367 -21.81 10.94 -1.68
CA TYR A 367 -20.48 11.39 -1.27
C TYR A 367 -19.53 11.50 -2.45
N GLN A 368 -18.52 12.37 -2.31
CA GLN A 368 -17.49 12.57 -3.31
C GLN A 368 -16.10 12.64 -2.66
N LEU A 369 -15.11 12.05 -3.34
CA LEU A 369 -13.70 12.28 -3.07
C LEU A 369 -13.20 13.40 -4.00
N VAL A 370 -12.73 14.50 -3.41
CA VAL A 370 -12.29 15.69 -4.16
C VAL A 370 -10.76 15.78 -4.18
N ASP A 371 -10.18 15.59 -5.36
CA ASP A 371 -8.76 15.76 -5.65
C ASP A 371 -8.48 17.22 -6.05
N VAL A 372 -8.28 18.06 -5.04
CA VAL A 372 -8.11 19.52 -5.17
C VAL A 372 -6.94 19.88 -6.08
N GLN A 373 -5.81 19.18 -5.98
CA GLN A 373 -4.63 19.47 -6.81
C GLN A 373 -4.92 19.24 -8.30
N ARG A 374 -5.59 18.12 -8.64
CA ARG A 374 -5.90 17.83 -10.05
C ARG A 374 -7.01 18.72 -10.58
N LEU A 375 -7.98 19.11 -9.75
CA LEU A 375 -8.99 20.11 -10.11
C LEU A 375 -8.35 21.43 -10.55
N ASN A 376 -7.51 22.01 -9.70
CA ASN A 376 -6.90 23.31 -9.95
C ASN A 376 -5.96 23.29 -11.18
N SER A 377 -5.31 22.16 -11.45
CA SER A 377 -4.44 21.99 -12.64
C SER A 377 -5.18 21.97 -13.98
N LYS A 378 -6.50 21.74 -13.97
CA LYS A 378 -7.35 21.78 -15.17
C LYS A 378 -7.93 23.16 -15.43
N GLU A 379 -8.00 24.03 -14.43
CA GLU A 379 -8.48 25.42 -14.57
C GLU A 379 -7.38 26.37 -15.08
N THR A 380 -6.12 25.92 -15.04
CA THR A 380 -4.93 26.68 -15.45
C THR A 380 -4.39 26.31 -16.83
N ASN A 381 -4.99 25.32 -17.50
CA ASN A 381 -4.77 24.97 -18.91
C ASN A 381 -6.06 25.23 -19.71
#